data_AF-A0A7X2D6H6-F1
#
_entry.id   AF-A0A7X2D6H6-F1
#
_cell.length_a   1.000
_cell.length_b   1.000
_cell.length_c   1.000
_cell.angle_alpha   90.00
_cell.angle_beta   90.00
_cell.angle_gamma   90.00
#
_symmetry.space_group_name_H-M   'P 1'
#
loop_
_entity.id
_entity.type
_entity.pdbx_description
1 polymer ?
#
loop_
_entity_poly.entity_id
_entity_poly.type
_entity_poly.pdbx_seq_one_letter_code
_entity_poly.pdbx_strand_id
1 'polypeptide(L)' 'MKICIFEDEGYQNLYPLSLTRPVFELKCGQITLRERILRNFPTVDTSYFMRDYLTPVFSQEKKEVSVNEME' A
#
# COMPACT_ATOMS: atom_id res chain seq x y z
N MET A 1 1.06 12.41 -14.23
CA MET A 1 2.13 11.80 -13.40
C MET A 1 1.43 10.82 -12.48
N LYS A 2 1.94 9.60 -12.33
CA LYS A 2 1.33 8.53 -11.52
C LYS A 2 2.39 8.01 -10.55
N ILE A 3 2.02 7.72 -9.32
CA ILE A 3 2.90 7.15 -8.30
C ILE A 3 2.47 5.72 -8.04
N CYS A 4 3.44 4.83 -7.93
CA CYS A 4 3.22 3.44 -7.57
C CYS A 4 3.81 3.18 -6.18
N ILE A 5 2.97 2.77 -5.22
CA ILE A 5 3.41 2.35 -3.89
C ILE A 5 3.42 0.83 -3.85
N PHE A 6 4.58 0.23 -3.59
CA PHE A 6 4.75 -1.21 -3.62
C PHE A 6 5.48 -1.73 -2.39
N GLU A 7 5.32 -3.01 -2.10
CA GLU A 7 6.16 -3.76 -1.15
C GLU A 7 7.06 -4.74 -1.90
N ASP A 8 8.28 -4.94 -1.40
CA ASP A 8 9.26 -5.88 -1.92
C ASP A 8 9.38 -7.11 -1.00
N GLU A 9 10.23 -8.07 -1.37
CA GLU A 9 10.49 -9.31 -0.60
C GLU A 9 10.94 -9.05 0.86
N GLY A 10 11.35 -7.83 1.20
CA GLY A 10 11.66 -7.42 2.57
C GLY A 10 10.46 -7.43 3.51
N TYR A 11 9.22 -7.57 3.01
CA TYR A 11 8.00 -7.64 3.82
C TYR A 11 8.07 -8.73 4.90
N GLN A 12 8.82 -9.81 4.67
CA GLN A 12 8.94 -10.94 5.58
C GLN A 12 9.61 -10.56 6.91
N ASN A 13 10.50 -9.57 6.90
CA ASN A 13 11.17 -9.06 8.09
C ASN A 13 10.22 -8.36 9.07
N LEU A 14 9.00 -8.04 8.61
CA LEU A 14 7.97 -7.34 9.38
C LEU A 14 6.87 -8.29 9.84
N TYR A 15 7.06 -9.60 9.71
CA TYR A 15 6.16 -10.56 10.32
C TYR A 15 6.16 -10.45 11.85
N PRO A 16 4.99 -10.59 12.50
CA PRO A 16 3.69 -10.98 11.92
C PRO A 16 2.86 -9.81 11.37
N LEU A 17 3.35 -8.57 11.46
CA LEU A 17 2.57 -7.36 11.18
C LEU A 17 2.16 -7.25 9.71
N SER A 18 3.03 -7.68 8.78
CA SER A 18 2.78 -7.67 7.34
C SER A 18 2.01 -8.89 6.83
N LEU A 19 1.52 -9.80 7.70
CA LEU A 19 0.76 -10.97 7.25
C LEU A 19 -0.64 -10.62 6.76
N THR A 20 -1.30 -9.65 7.40
CA THR A 20 -2.72 -9.31 7.15
C THR A 20 -2.91 -8.01 6.37
N ARG A 21 -1.82 -7.31 6.05
CA ARG A 21 -1.82 -6.03 5.35
C ARG A 21 -0.48 -5.80 4.68
N PRO A 22 -0.42 -4.99 3.61
CA PRO A 22 0.83 -4.65 2.98
C PRO A 22 1.69 -3.74 3.88
N VAL A 23 3.00 -3.73 3.65
CA VAL A 23 3.96 -2.98 4.48
C VAL A 23 3.62 -1.49 4.56
N PHE A 24 3.12 -0.91 3.47
CA PHE A 24 2.76 0.50 3.44
C PHE A 24 1.51 0.86 4.26
N GLU A 25 0.71 -0.12 4.70
CA GLU A 25 -0.39 0.07 5.66
C GLU A 25 0.06 -0.03 7.12
N LEU A 26 1.35 -0.27 7.39
CA LEU A 26 1.89 -0.23 8.75
C LEU A 26 1.98 1.21 9.25
N LYS A 27 1.69 1.40 10.54
CA LYS A 27 1.82 2.70 11.21
C LYS A 27 3.28 3.06 11.46
N CYS A 28 3.67 4.26 11.05
CA CYS A 28 4.94 4.90 11.37
C CYS A 28 4.69 6.10 12.28
N GLY A 29 4.43 5.83 13.56
CA GLY A 29 3.93 6.81 14.51
C GLY A 29 2.40 6.88 14.47
N GLN A 30 1.84 8.08 14.26
CA GLN A 30 0.37 8.27 14.26
C GLN A 30 -0.31 7.91 12.93
N ILE A 31 0.43 7.93 11.84
CA ILE A 31 -0.07 7.70 10.47
C ILE A 31 0.61 6.47 9.84
N THR A 32 0.01 5.93 8.79
CA THR A 32 0.56 4.86 7.97
C THR A 32 1.70 5.36 7.07
N LEU A 33 2.56 4.45 6.63
CA LEU A 33 3.61 4.77 5.66
C LEU A 33 3.01 5.31 4.34
N ARG A 34 1.90 4.74 3.87
CA ARG A 34 1.15 5.22 2.71
C ARG A 34 0.67 6.66 2.89
N GLU A 35 0.02 6.98 4.01
CA GLU A 35 -0.45 8.35 4.30
C GLU A 35 0.70 9.35 4.30
N ARG A 36 1.85 8.96 4.85
CA ARG A 36 3.06 9.78 4.83
C ARG A 36 3.57 10.04 3.41
N ILE A 37 3.52 9.04 2.52
CA ILE A 37 3.88 9.21 1.10
C ILE A 37 2.88 10.13 0.41
N LEU A 38 1.58 9.85 0.52
CA LEU A 38 0.51 10.62 -0.14
C LEU A 38 0.45 12.09 0.30
N ARG A 39 0.85 12.39 1.54
CA ARG A 39 0.96 13.79 2.01
C ARG A 39 1.93 14.63 1.18
N ASN A 40 2.94 14.02 0.58
CA ASN A 40 3.89 14.71 -0.30
C ASN A 40 3.37 14.82 -1.75
N PHE A 41 2.29 14.09 -2.10
CA PHE A 41 1.76 13.99 -3.45
C PHE A 41 0.20 14.04 -3.45
N PRO A 42 -0.40 15.13 -2.97
CA PRO A 42 -1.83 15.19 -2.65
C PRO A 42 -2.79 15.06 -3.85
N THR A 43 -2.32 15.34 -5.07
CA THR A 43 -3.15 15.37 -6.29
C THR A 43 -2.67 14.40 -7.36
N VAL A 44 -1.86 13.41 -6.98
CA VAL A 44 -1.23 12.49 -7.92
C VAL A 44 -1.93 11.14 -7.89
N ASP A 45 -2.34 10.65 -9.05
CA ASP A 45 -2.92 9.31 -9.19
C ASP A 45 -1.97 8.25 -8.63
N THR A 46 -2.50 7.35 -7.80
CA THR A 46 -1.69 6.37 -7.08
C THR A 46 -2.17 4.95 -7.39
N SER A 47 -1.24 4.09 -7.81
CA SER A 47 -1.42 2.65 -7.89
C SER A 47 -0.70 1.93 -6.75
N TYR A 48 -1.15 0.72 -6.44
CA TYR A 48 -0.60 -0.10 -5.36
C TYR A 48 -0.17 -1.45 -5.88
N PHE A 49 0.99 -1.92 -5.45
CA PHE A 49 1.47 -3.27 -5.73
C PHE A 49 1.72 -4.02 -4.42
N MET A 50 1.08 -5.16 -4.28
CA MET A 50 1.15 -5.99 -3.07
C MET A 50 0.96 -7.46 -3.41
N ARG A 51 1.16 -8.32 -2.41
CA ARG A 51 0.88 -9.75 -2.53
C ARG A 51 -0.59 -9.99 -2.86
N ASP A 52 -0.87 -10.85 -3.85
CA ASP A 52 -2.22 -11.06 -4.39
C ASP A 52 -3.27 -11.43 -3.33
N TYR A 53 -2.88 -12.18 -2.30
CA TYR A 53 -3.81 -12.58 -1.25
C TYR A 53 -4.25 -11.41 -0.35
N LEU A 54 -3.54 -10.29 -0.36
CA LEU A 54 -3.88 -9.06 0.37
C LEU A 54 -4.79 -8.13 -0.43
N THR A 55 -4.83 -8.27 -1.76
CA THR A 55 -5.65 -7.46 -2.66
C THR A 55 -7.13 -7.40 -2.25
N PRO A 56 -7.79 -8.51 -1.87
CA PRO A 56 -9.19 -8.47 -1.43
C PRO A 56 -9.38 -7.63 -0.17
N VAL A 57 -8.49 -7.77 0.81
CA VAL A 57 -8.56 -7.05 2.10
C VAL A 57 -8.30 -5.57 1.89
N PHE A 58 -7.30 -5.22 1.09
CA PHE A 58 -6.97 -3.83 0.80
C PHE A 58 -8.09 -3.11 0.01
N SER A 59 -8.69 -3.81 -0.97
CA SER A 59 -9.75 -3.26 -1.80
C SER A 59 -11.08 -3.07 -1.06
N GLN A 60 -11.30 -3.78 0.06
CA GLN A 60 -12.48 -3.58 0.91
C GLN A 60 -12.51 -2.18 1.53
N GLU A 61 -11.36 -1.63 1.90
CA GLU A 61 -11.28 -0.32 2.54
C GLU A 61 -11.25 0.85 1.55
N LYS A 62 -11.01 0.59 0.26
CA LYS A 62 -10.79 1.61 -0.77
C LYS A 62 -11.62 1.32 -2.01
N LYS A 63 -12.69 2.09 -2.22
CA LYS A 63 -13.38 2.15 -3.52
C LYS A 63 -12.46 2.86 -4.52
N GLU A 64 -12.28 2.26 -5.70
CA GLU A 64 -11.62 2.85 -6.87
C GLU A 64 -10.11 3.13 -6.71
N VAL A 65 -9.32 2.10 -6.40
CA VAL A 65 -7.85 2.14 -6.50
C VAL A 65 -7.34 1.04 -7.42
N SER A 66 -6.38 1.40 -8.28
CA SER A 66 -5.69 0.47 -9.16
C SER A 66 -4.69 -0.36 -8.34
N VAL A 67 -4.91 -1.67 -8.26
CA VAL A 67 -4.11 -2.62 -7.47
C VAL A 67 -3.55 -3.70 -8.38
N ASN A 68 -2.23 -3.90 -8.34
CA ASN A 68 -1.49 -4.86 -9.17
C ASN A 68 -1.71 -4.66 -10.68
N GLU A 69 -2.04 -3.45 -11.09
CA GLU A 69 -2.26 -3.05 -12.48
C GLU A 69 -1.20 -2.02 -12.89
N MET A 70 -0.61 -2.22 -14.09
CA MET A 70 0.45 -1.36 -14.62
C MET A 70 -0.04 -0.27 -15.58
N GLU A 71 -1.35 -0.13 -15.81
CA GLU A 71 -1.94 0.89 -16.71
C GLU A 71 -2.42 2.12 -15.95
#